data_AF-A0A2E6HTC2-F1
#
_entry.id   AF-A0A2E6HTC2-F1
#
_cell.length_a   1.000
_cell.length_b   1.000
_cell.length_c   1.000
_cell.angle_alpha   90.00
_cell.angle_beta   90.00
_cell.angle_gamma   90.00
#
_symmetry.space_group_name_H-M   'P 1'
#
loop_
_entity.id
_entity.type
_entity.pdbx_description
1 polymer ?
#
loop_
_entity_poly.entity_id
_entity_poly.type
_entity_poly.pdbx_seq_one_letter_code
_entity_poly.pdbx_strand_id
1 'polypeptide(L)'
;HELVVAAEKSADGNIDPAKGAPHNWDEAWAFYHGDSPGDCPFATADKRGKDFGTGSTVNDTVLANMQYGLTHMGEPRLQGVADQTIDVMLIPYIQASIKYALKVDSDIAKGDMDAARIHQAEGWAFYRVIEPILAKADAASAKRIGSIFDLSQSQPSAAGAEIKAILMSNLDAFNVSAEQIGSYD
;
A
#
# COMPACT_ATOMS: atom_id res chain seq x y z
N HIS A 1 -4.20 11.80 -1.91
CA HIS A 1 -4.48 13.21 -2.27
C HIS A 1 -5.75 13.67 -1.57
N GLU A 2 -6.90 13.04 -1.84
CA GLU A 2 -8.18 13.45 -1.26
C GLU A 2 -8.23 13.52 0.27
N LEU A 3 -7.72 12.52 1.00
CA LEU A 3 -7.69 12.56 2.47
C LEU A 3 -6.87 13.72 3.04
N VAL A 4 -5.76 14.08 2.37
CA VAL A 4 -4.92 15.21 2.77
C VAL A 4 -5.70 16.52 2.57
N VAL A 5 -6.31 16.68 1.40
CA VAL A 5 -7.14 17.86 1.08
C VAL A 5 -8.34 17.95 2.02
N ALA A 6 -8.97 16.83 2.36
CA ALA A 6 -10.09 16.78 3.30
C ALA A 6 -9.66 17.25 4.70
N ALA A 7 -8.53 16.75 5.20
CA ALA A 7 -8.00 17.15 6.50
C ALA A 7 -7.60 18.63 6.55
N GLU A 8 -6.95 19.14 5.49
CA GLU A 8 -6.62 20.57 5.34
C GLU A 8 -7.87 21.45 5.35
N LYS A 9 -8.86 21.13 4.50
CA LYS A 9 -10.13 21.87 4.46
C LYS A 9 -10.87 21.81 5.79
N SER A 10 -10.81 20.67 6.48
CA SER A 10 -11.42 20.51 7.80
C SER A 10 -10.75 21.41 8.83
N ALA A 11 -9.42 21.48 8.84
CA ALA A 11 -8.66 22.37 9.72
C ALA A 11 -8.95 23.86 9.46
N ASP A 12 -9.19 24.22 8.20
CA ASP A 12 -9.60 25.57 7.79
C ASP A 12 -11.09 25.88 8.07
N GLY A 13 -11.85 24.92 8.62
CA GLY A 13 -13.29 25.06 8.87
C GLY A 13 -14.15 25.02 7.60
N ASN A 14 -13.60 24.64 6.45
CA ASN A 14 -14.34 24.46 5.21
C ASN A 14 -15.08 23.12 5.20
N ILE A 15 -16.20 23.08 5.91
CA ILE A 15 -17.04 21.88 6.12
C ILE A 15 -18.31 21.84 5.24
N ASP A 16 -18.32 22.58 4.13
CA ASP A 16 -19.41 22.53 3.16
C ASP A 16 -19.55 21.09 2.59
N PRO A 17 -20.74 20.46 2.65
CA PRO A 17 -20.89 19.07 2.22
C PRO A 17 -20.55 18.81 0.75
N ALA A 18 -20.74 19.79 -0.15
CA ALA A 18 -20.61 19.59 -1.60
C ALA A 18 -19.23 19.95 -2.16
N LYS A 19 -18.43 20.74 -1.44
CA LYS A 19 -17.12 21.24 -1.91
C LYS A 19 -16.04 21.34 -0.84
N GLY A 20 -16.41 21.14 0.43
CA GLY A 20 -15.54 21.20 1.59
C GLY A 20 -14.90 19.85 1.93
N ALA A 21 -14.44 19.70 3.16
CA ALA A 21 -13.82 18.48 3.66
C ALA A 21 -14.66 17.21 3.48
N PRO A 22 -16.00 17.21 3.72
CA PRO A 22 -16.82 16.01 3.51
C PRO A 22 -16.75 15.47 2.07
N HIS A 23 -16.76 16.36 1.08
CA HIS A 23 -16.70 15.97 -0.33
C HIS A 23 -15.41 15.19 -0.65
N ASN A 24 -14.24 15.72 -0.27
CA ASN A 24 -12.97 15.03 -0.51
C ASN A 24 -12.85 13.76 0.33
N TRP A 25 -13.42 13.73 1.54
CA TRP A 25 -13.43 12.53 2.37
C TRP A 25 -14.22 11.39 1.72
N ASP A 26 -15.41 11.70 1.19
CA ASP A 26 -16.25 10.74 0.48
C ASP A 26 -15.60 10.28 -0.85
N GLU A 27 -14.95 11.19 -1.59
CA GLU A 27 -14.19 10.82 -2.79
C GLU A 27 -13.04 9.85 -2.48
N ALA A 28 -12.33 10.05 -1.36
CA ALA A 28 -11.28 9.12 -0.93
C ALA A 28 -11.83 7.71 -0.70
N TRP A 29 -12.98 7.60 -0.03
CA TRP A 29 -13.66 6.33 0.16
C TRP A 29 -14.10 5.71 -1.16
N ALA A 30 -14.70 6.50 -2.06
CA ALA A 30 -15.15 6.05 -3.36
C ALA A 30 -14.00 5.49 -4.21
N PHE A 31 -12.83 6.14 -4.22
CA PHE A 31 -11.65 5.64 -4.94
C PHE A 31 -11.07 4.37 -4.33
N TYR A 32 -11.16 4.21 -3.02
CA TYR A 32 -10.63 3.04 -2.33
C TYR A 32 -11.53 1.80 -2.45
N HIS A 33 -12.81 1.97 -2.13
CA HIS A 33 -13.80 0.90 -2.12
C HIS A 33 -14.34 0.58 -3.50
N GLY A 34 -14.39 1.56 -4.40
CA GLY A 34 -14.98 1.43 -5.72
C GLY A 34 -16.48 1.14 -5.70
N ASP A 35 -17.09 1.17 -6.90
CA ASP A 35 -18.48 0.74 -7.13
C ASP A 35 -18.58 -0.79 -7.29
N SER A 36 -17.59 -1.40 -7.93
CA SER A 36 -17.39 -2.85 -7.98
C SER A 36 -16.17 -3.21 -7.13
N PRO A 37 -16.36 -3.66 -5.87
CA PRO A 37 -15.24 -3.83 -4.95
C PRO A 37 -14.22 -4.88 -5.41
N GLY A 38 -14.55 -5.77 -6.35
CA GLY A 38 -13.67 -6.86 -6.80
C GLY A 38 -12.36 -6.44 -7.48
N ASP A 39 -12.33 -5.24 -8.08
CA ASP A 39 -11.23 -4.75 -8.93
C ASP A 39 -10.58 -3.46 -8.39
N CYS A 40 -10.84 -3.11 -7.13
CA CYS A 40 -10.37 -1.87 -6.51
C CYS A 40 -9.29 -2.13 -5.43
N PRO A 41 -8.69 -1.06 -4.86
CA PRO A 41 -7.76 -1.18 -3.74
C PRO A 41 -8.32 -1.98 -2.55
N PHE A 42 -9.62 -1.88 -2.24
CA PHE A 42 -10.26 -2.66 -1.17
C PHE A 42 -10.13 -4.18 -1.39
N ALA A 43 -10.46 -4.71 -2.58
CA ALA A 43 -10.27 -6.15 -2.84
C ALA A 43 -8.80 -6.54 -2.87
N THR A 44 -7.92 -5.64 -3.31
CA THR A 44 -6.47 -5.89 -3.24
C THR A 44 -6.04 -6.05 -1.79
N ALA A 45 -6.48 -5.16 -0.89
CA ALA A 45 -6.21 -5.25 0.55
C ALA A 45 -6.68 -6.57 1.15
N ASP A 46 -7.92 -7.00 0.89
CA ASP A 46 -8.44 -8.28 1.38
C ASP A 46 -7.66 -9.49 0.83
N LYS A 47 -7.31 -9.47 -0.47
CA LYS A 47 -6.53 -10.55 -1.09
C LYS A 47 -5.14 -10.63 -0.45
N ARG A 48 -4.45 -9.49 -0.28
CA ARG A 48 -3.10 -9.46 0.31
C ARG A 48 -3.12 -9.82 1.79
N GLY A 49 -4.10 -9.31 2.55
CA GLY A 49 -4.26 -9.67 3.95
C GLY A 49 -4.53 -11.15 4.17
N LYS A 50 -5.32 -11.80 3.30
CA LYS A 50 -5.48 -13.27 3.33
C LYS A 50 -4.18 -14.01 3.05
N ASP A 51 -3.42 -13.60 2.03
CA ASP A 51 -2.15 -14.22 1.69
C ASP A 51 -1.09 -14.08 2.81
N PHE A 52 -1.15 -12.99 3.59
CA PHE A 52 -0.19 -12.71 4.67
C PHE A 52 -0.70 -13.07 6.07
N GLY A 53 -1.90 -13.66 6.17
CA GLY A 53 -2.50 -14.06 7.44
C GLY A 53 -3.06 -12.90 8.30
N THR A 54 -3.23 -11.70 7.74
CA THR A 54 -3.78 -10.52 8.46
C THR A 54 -5.27 -10.27 8.17
N GLY A 55 -5.91 -11.08 7.31
CA GLY A 55 -7.35 -11.03 7.06
C GLY A 55 -7.82 -9.71 6.45
N SER A 56 -8.90 -9.14 7.00
CA SER A 56 -9.51 -7.87 6.56
C SER A 56 -9.00 -6.64 7.33
N THR A 57 -7.99 -6.78 8.19
CA THR A 57 -7.56 -5.74 9.16
C THR A 57 -7.34 -4.37 8.54
N VAL A 58 -6.77 -4.30 7.32
CA VAL A 58 -6.58 -3.04 6.59
C VAL A 58 -7.93 -2.40 6.25
N ASN A 59 -8.83 -3.16 5.62
CA ASN A 59 -10.16 -2.70 5.23
C ASN A 59 -11.01 -2.30 6.45
N ASP A 60 -10.93 -3.08 7.54
CA ASP A 60 -11.65 -2.77 8.79
C ASP A 60 -11.15 -1.45 9.40
N THR A 61 -9.84 -1.20 9.37
CA THR A 61 -9.23 0.04 9.86
C THR A 61 -9.62 1.24 8.99
N VAL A 62 -9.53 1.09 7.66
CA VAL A 62 -9.94 2.15 6.72
C VAL A 62 -11.42 2.48 6.93
N LEU A 63 -12.29 1.48 7.01
CA LEU A 63 -13.73 1.70 7.21
C LEU A 63 -14.00 2.45 8.52
N ALA A 64 -13.37 2.03 9.62
CA ALA A 64 -13.52 2.70 10.92
C ALA A 64 -13.07 4.17 10.86
N ASN A 65 -11.95 4.45 10.19
CA ASN A 65 -11.45 5.80 10.01
C ASN A 65 -12.37 6.64 9.12
N MET A 66 -12.86 6.08 8.01
CA MET A 66 -13.79 6.77 7.12
C MET A 66 -15.09 7.13 7.84
N GLN A 67 -15.62 6.23 8.66
CA GLN A 67 -16.78 6.49 9.52
C GLN A 67 -16.48 7.58 10.58
N TYR A 68 -15.29 7.56 11.18
CA TYR A 68 -14.87 8.61 12.11
C TYR A 68 -14.91 9.98 11.43
N GLY A 69 -14.31 10.12 10.24
CA GLY A 69 -14.23 11.41 9.57
C GLY A 69 -15.58 12.04 9.27
N LEU A 70 -16.57 11.23 8.87
CA LEU A 70 -17.93 11.70 8.58
C LEU A 70 -18.61 12.45 9.73
N THR A 71 -18.30 12.09 10.98
CA THR A 71 -18.96 12.69 12.16
C THR A 71 -18.08 13.64 12.96
N HIS A 72 -16.81 13.83 12.57
CA HIS A 72 -15.80 14.60 13.33
C HIS A 72 -15.09 15.66 12.48
N MET A 73 -15.77 16.16 11.44
CA MET A 73 -15.28 17.28 10.62
C MET A 73 -15.05 18.54 11.47
N GLY A 74 -13.94 19.23 11.24
CA GLY A 74 -13.49 20.37 12.03
C GLY A 74 -12.69 20.01 13.28
N GLU A 75 -12.57 18.73 13.63
CA GLU A 75 -11.76 18.32 14.79
C GLU A 75 -10.27 18.25 14.44
N PRO A 76 -9.37 18.74 15.33
CA PRO A 76 -7.92 18.64 15.12
C PRO A 76 -7.42 17.21 14.93
N ARG A 77 -8.12 16.22 15.51
CA ARG A 77 -7.77 14.80 15.40
C ARG A 77 -7.94 14.26 13.98
N LEU A 78 -8.74 14.89 13.12
CA LEU A 78 -9.03 14.37 11.79
C LEU A 78 -7.76 14.22 10.92
N GLN A 79 -6.77 15.10 11.09
CA GLN A 79 -5.50 14.99 10.39
C GLN A 79 -4.80 13.67 10.70
N GLY A 80 -4.67 13.31 11.98
CA GLY A 80 -4.04 12.04 12.36
C GLY A 80 -4.83 10.82 11.89
N VAL A 81 -6.16 10.93 11.77
CA VAL A 81 -6.99 9.85 11.20
C VAL A 81 -6.78 9.73 9.69
N ALA A 82 -6.66 10.85 8.97
CA ALA A 82 -6.33 10.85 7.55
C ALA A 82 -4.94 10.21 7.31
N ASP A 83 -3.94 10.61 8.09
CA ASP A 83 -2.58 10.09 7.99
C ASP A 83 -2.54 8.58 8.26
N GLN A 84 -3.14 8.11 9.36
CA GLN A 84 -3.22 6.67 9.68
C GLN A 84 -3.93 5.88 8.57
N THR A 85 -4.98 6.46 7.96
CA THR A 85 -5.70 5.82 6.86
C THR A 85 -4.81 5.63 5.64
N ILE A 86 -4.01 6.65 5.31
CA ILE A 86 -3.03 6.56 4.21
C ILE A 86 -1.98 5.49 4.54
N ASP A 87 -1.44 5.47 5.76
CA ASP A 87 -0.42 4.51 6.18
C ASP A 87 -0.90 3.06 6.03
N VAL A 88 -2.10 2.73 6.52
CA VAL A 88 -2.63 1.36 6.39
C VAL A 88 -2.99 0.99 4.94
N MET A 89 -3.35 1.95 4.09
CA MET A 89 -3.58 1.72 2.66
C MET A 89 -2.31 1.33 1.91
N LEU A 90 -1.11 1.60 2.46
CA LEU A 90 0.18 1.22 1.84
C LEU A 90 0.55 -0.25 2.09
N ILE A 91 0.03 -0.86 3.17
CA ILE A 91 0.29 -2.26 3.55
C ILE A 91 0.11 -3.25 2.39
N PRO A 92 -1.01 -3.25 1.64
CA PRO A 92 -1.18 -4.20 0.53
C PRO A 92 -0.11 -4.08 -0.56
N TYR A 93 0.47 -2.90 -0.77
CA TYR A 93 1.53 -2.70 -1.76
C TYR A 93 2.87 -3.25 -1.27
N ILE A 94 3.16 -3.13 0.04
CA ILE A 94 4.30 -3.78 0.68
C ILE A 94 4.16 -5.30 0.58
N GLN A 95 2.99 -5.82 1.00
CA GLN A 95 2.66 -7.25 0.92
C GLN A 95 2.76 -7.78 -0.52
N ALA A 96 2.19 -7.07 -1.50
CA ALA A 96 2.27 -7.47 -2.90
C ALA A 96 3.71 -7.51 -3.41
N SER A 97 4.51 -6.49 -3.11
CA SER A 97 5.92 -6.42 -3.51
C SER A 97 6.72 -7.61 -2.96
N ILE A 98 6.51 -7.97 -1.69
CA ILE A 98 7.13 -9.14 -1.05
C ILE A 98 6.66 -10.44 -1.72
N LYS A 99 5.34 -10.62 -1.86
CA LYS A 99 4.76 -11.83 -2.46
C LYS A 99 5.34 -12.08 -3.84
N TYR A 100 5.32 -11.08 -4.71
CA TYR A 100 5.74 -11.26 -6.09
C TYR A 100 7.24 -11.46 -6.22
N ALA A 101 8.05 -10.82 -5.38
CA ALA A 101 9.48 -11.11 -5.33
C ALA A 101 9.75 -12.58 -4.96
N LEU A 102 9.01 -13.15 -4.01
CA LEU A 102 9.14 -14.58 -3.64
C LEU A 102 8.56 -15.53 -4.69
N LYS A 103 7.53 -15.11 -5.44
CA LYS A 103 7.04 -15.89 -6.59
C LYS A 103 8.08 -15.96 -7.71
N VAL A 104 8.81 -14.86 -7.97
CA VAL A 104 9.94 -14.86 -8.92
C VAL A 104 10.98 -15.93 -8.52
N ASP A 105 11.38 -15.97 -7.25
CA ASP A 105 12.32 -17.00 -6.74
C ASP A 105 11.77 -18.41 -6.99
N SER A 106 10.48 -18.64 -6.68
CA SER A 106 9.81 -19.93 -6.86
C SER A 106 9.76 -20.37 -8.33
N ASP A 107 9.50 -19.46 -9.25
CA ASP A 107 9.38 -19.77 -10.67
C ASP A 107 10.75 -20.03 -11.31
N ILE A 108 11.77 -19.24 -10.94
CA ILE A 108 13.16 -19.51 -11.32
C ILE A 108 13.57 -20.90 -10.84
N ALA A 109 13.26 -21.27 -9.59
CA ALA A 109 13.57 -22.59 -9.05
C ALA A 109 12.88 -23.74 -9.80
N LYS A 110 11.72 -23.49 -10.41
CA LYS A 110 10.99 -24.45 -11.27
C LYS A 110 11.47 -24.42 -12.72
N GLY A 111 12.32 -23.48 -13.10
CA GLY A 111 12.75 -23.25 -14.48
C GLY A 111 11.70 -22.55 -15.36
N ASP A 112 10.66 -21.96 -14.76
CA ASP A 112 9.60 -21.24 -15.48
C ASP A 112 9.94 -19.75 -15.60
N MET A 113 10.81 -19.44 -16.56
CA MET A 113 11.31 -18.07 -16.75
C MET A 113 10.24 -17.11 -17.28
N ASP A 114 9.21 -17.61 -17.98
CA ASP A 114 8.09 -16.81 -18.46
C ASP A 114 7.22 -16.35 -17.28
N ALA A 115 6.87 -17.27 -16.37
CA ALA A 115 6.16 -16.92 -15.14
C ALA A 115 6.99 -15.99 -14.25
N ALA A 116 8.29 -16.26 -14.10
CA ALA A 116 9.20 -15.39 -13.34
C ALA A 116 9.20 -13.96 -13.90
N ARG A 117 9.16 -13.81 -15.24
CA ARG A 117 9.15 -12.50 -15.87
C ARG A 117 7.83 -11.76 -15.66
N ILE A 118 6.70 -12.45 -15.71
CA ILE A 118 5.38 -11.88 -15.40
C ILE A 118 5.34 -11.41 -13.94
N HIS A 119 5.74 -12.26 -12.99
CA HIS A 119 5.74 -11.89 -11.58
C HIS A 119 6.76 -10.80 -11.23
N GLN A 120 7.88 -10.70 -11.95
CA GLN A 120 8.81 -9.56 -11.84
C GLN A 120 8.09 -8.26 -12.20
N ALA A 121 7.34 -8.23 -13.30
CA ALA A 121 6.58 -7.06 -13.73
C ALA A 121 5.46 -6.70 -12.76
N GLU A 122 4.72 -7.68 -12.25
CA GLU A 122 3.70 -7.47 -11.23
C GLU A 122 4.31 -6.90 -9.94
N GLY A 123 5.39 -7.51 -9.44
CA GLY A 123 6.13 -7.01 -8.28
C GLY A 123 6.64 -5.59 -8.47
N TRP A 124 7.15 -5.26 -9.67
CA TRP A 124 7.57 -3.89 -9.98
C TRP A 124 6.40 -2.91 -9.90
N ALA A 125 5.25 -3.24 -10.50
CA ALA A 125 4.08 -2.37 -10.53
C ALA A 125 3.60 -2.02 -9.11
N PHE A 126 3.56 -2.99 -8.20
CA PHE A 126 3.23 -2.73 -6.79
C PHE A 126 4.31 -1.89 -6.09
N TYR A 127 5.59 -2.21 -6.32
CA TYR A 127 6.69 -1.49 -5.71
C TYR A 127 6.73 -0.01 -6.10
N ARG A 128 6.37 0.33 -7.35
CA ARG A 128 6.33 1.73 -7.83
C ARG A 128 5.41 2.64 -7.01
N VAL A 129 4.41 2.09 -6.31
CA VAL A 129 3.50 2.85 -5.44
C VAL A 129 4.22 3.30 -4.16
N ILE A 130 5.05 2.43 -3.58
CA ILE A 130 5.72 2.65 -2.30
C ILE A 130 7.16 3.16 -2.44
N GLU A 131 7.74 3.06 -3.65
CA GLU A 131 9.12 3.47 -3.93
C GLU A 131 9.43 4.91 -3.51
N PRO A 132 8.61 5.95 -3.79
CA PRO A 132 8.95 7.32 -3.40
C PRO A 132 9.03 7.51 -1.88
N ILE A 133 8.22 6.75 -1.14
CA ILE A 133 8.19 6.79 0.34
C ILE A 133 9.45 6.15 0.89
N LEU A 134 9.79 4.95 0.39
CA LEU A 134 11.05 4.31 0.75
C LEU A 134 12.26 5.16 0.36
N ALA A 135 12.27 5.75 -0.84
CA ALA A 135 13.40 6.55 -1.32
C ALA A 135 13.65 7.81 -0.48
N LYS A 136 12.61 8.36 0.15
CA LYS A 136 12.72 9.48 1.08
C LYS A 136 13.41 9.07 2.38
N ALA A 137 13.22 7.84 2.84
CA ALA A 137 13.82 7.31 4.07
C ALA A 137 15.19 6.66 3.83
N ASP A 138 15.30 5.82 2.80
CA ASP A 138 16.50 5.09 2.38
C ASP A 138 16.54 4.96 0.84
N ALA A 139 17.17 5.95 0.20
CA ALA A 139 17.34 5.99 -1.24
C ALA A 139 18.17 4.81 -1.79
N ALA A 140 19.08 4.24 -1.00
CA ALA A 140 19.92 3.13 -1.45
C ALA A 140 19.10 1.83 -1.49
N SER A 141 18.34 1.54 -0.44
CA SER A 141 17.38 0.44 -0.39
C SER A 141 16.34 0.54 -1.49
N ALA A 142 15.79 1.74 -1.73
CA ALA A 142 14.82 1.96 -2.78
C ALA A 142 15.40 1.65 -4.18
N LYS A 143 16.58 2.22 -4.47
CA LYS A 143 17.29 1.95 -5.73
C LYS A 143 17.62 0.45 -5.88
N ARG A 144 17.93 -0.24 -4.79
CA ARG A 144 18.26 -1.67 -4.81
C ARG A 144 17.05 -2.50 -5.22
N ILE A 145 15.89 -2.32 -4.59
CA ILE A 145 14.66 -3.03 -4.98
C ILE A 145 14.28 -2.68 -6.42
N GLY A 146 14.32 -1.39 -6.79
CA GLY A 146 14.04 -0.93 -8.14
C GLY A 146 14.95 -1.59 -9.18
N SER A 147 16.24 -1.77 -8.85
CA SER A 147 17.17 -2.48 -9.72
C SER A 147 16.77 -3.94 -9.90
N ILE A 148 16.37 -4.66 -8.84
CA ILE A 148 15.99 -6.09 -8.90
C ILE A 148 14.74 -6.30 -9.77
N PHE A 149 13.76 -5.40 -9.67
CA PHE A 149 12.54 -5.47 -10.48
C PHE A 149 12.67 -4.91 -11.90
N ASP A 150 13.80 -4.28 -12.25
CA ASP A 150 14.02 -3.65 -13.55
C ASP A 150 13.86 -4.65 -14.71
N LEU A 151 12.88 -4.39 -15.58
CA LEU A 151 12.60 -5.20 -16.76
C LEU A 151 13.61 -4.97 -17.89
N SER A 152 14.54 -4.01 -17.80
CA SER A 152 15.62 -3.95 -18.80
C SER A 152 16.65 -5.07 -18.63
N GLN A 153 16.64 -5.77 -17.49
CA GLN A 153 17.49 -6.95 -17.28
C GLN A 153 17.10 -8.10 -18.21
N SER A 154 18.10 -8.82 -18.71
CA SER A 154 17.91 -9.95 -19.63
C SER A 154 17.18 -11.13 -18.99
N GLN A 155 17.25 -11.28 -17.66
CA GLN A 155 16.57 -12.31 -16.90
C GLN A 155 16.15 -11.78 -15.51
N PRO A 156 15.04 -12.27 -14.93
CA PRO A 156 14.70 -12.02 -13.53
C PRO A 156 15.79 -12.54 -12.57
N SER A 157 15.96 -11.86 -11.44
CA SER A 157 16.89 -12.27 -10.37
C SER A 157 16.15 -12.95 -9.22
N ALA A 158 16.70 -14.04 -8.68
CA ALA A 158 16.20 -14.67 -7.46
C ALA A 158 16.67 -13.89 -6.23
N ALA A 159 15.89 -12.91 -5.81
CA ALA A 159 16.22 -11.97 -4.74
C ALA A 159 15.00 -11.61 -3.85
N GLY A 160 13.98 -12.47 -3.82
CA GLY A 160 12.78 -12.27 -3.02
C GLY A 160 13.04 -12.12 -1.52
N ALA A 161 13.96 -12.93 -0.97
CA ALA A 161 14.38 -12.81 0.41
C ALA A 161 15.07 -11.46 0.72
N GLU A 162 15.85 -10.92 -0.21
CA GLU A 162 16.49 -9.61 -0.07
C GLU A 162 15.45 -8.49 -0.07
N ILE A 163 14.50 -8.51 -1.01
CA ILE A 163 13.40 -7.52 -1.06
C ILE A 163 12.57 -7.58 0.22
N LYS A 164 12.20 -8.78 0.70
CA LYS A 164 11.47 -8.96 1.96
C LYS A 164 12.26 -8.35 3.13
N ALA A 165 13.55 -8.64 3.24
CA ALA A 165 14.38 -8.10 4.31
C ALA A 165 14.45 -6.56 4.26
N ILE A 166 14.70 -5.98 3.08
CA ILE A 166 14.77 -4.52 2.92
C ILE A 166 13.45 -3.85 3.33
N LEU A 167 12.32 -4.35 2.83
CA LEU A 167 11.01 -3.75 3.14
C LEU A 167 10.66 -3.89 4.63
N MET A 168 10.90 -5.07 5.23
CA MET A 168 10.61 -5.30 6.64
C MET A 168 11.52 -4.48 7.59
N SER A 169 12.76 -4.18 7.19
CA SER A 169 13.66 -3.31 7.97
C SER A 169 13.35 -1.82 7.83
N ASN A 170 12.48 -1.42 6.89
CA ASN A 170 12.14 -0.03 6.62
C ASN A 170 10.66 0.30 6.89
N LEU A 171 9.96 -0.49 7.70
CA LEU A 171 8.54 -0.28 7.97
C LEU A 171 8.22 1.06 8.66
N ASP A 172 9.19 1.60 9.42
CA ASP A 172 9.09 2.95 10.01
C ASP A 172 8.90 4.04 8.96
N ALA A 173 9.41 3.86 7.73
CA ALA A 173 9.19 4.81 6.63
C ALA A 173 7.72 4.94 6.21
N PHE A 174 6.91 3.94 6.57
CA PHE A 174 5.50 3.81 6.21
C PHE A 174 4.57 3.90 7.43
N ASN A 175 5.12 4.14 8.64
CA ASN A 175 4.39 4.16 9.91
C ASN A 175 3.55 2.89 10.18
N VAL A 176 4.04 1.72 9.77
CA VAL A 176 3.36 0.43 10.01
C VAL A 176 4.30 -0.55 10.73
N SER A 177 3.72 -1.57 11.35
CA SER A 177 4.46 -2.59 12.09
C SER A 177 4.58 -3.91 11.33
N ALA A 178 5.51 -4.76 11.75
CA ALA A 178 5.66 -6.10 11.17
C ALA A 178 4.40 -6.96 11.36
N GLU A 179 3.70 -6.80 12.48
CA GLU A 179 2.43 -7.48 12.77
C GLU A 179 1.33 -7.07 11.79
N GLN A 180 1.29 -5.80 11.37
CA GLN A 180 0.34 -5.32 10.37
C GLN A 180 0.65 -5.85 8.97
N ILE A 181 1.94 -6.06 8.64
CA ILE A 181 2.33 -6.69 7.37
C ILE A 181 1.97 -8.17 7.36
N GLY A 182 2.17 -8.89 8.48
CA GLY A 182 2.00 -10.33 8.57
C GLY A 182 3.16 -11.10 7.93
N SER A 183 2.92 -12.37 7.58
CA SER A 183 3.94 -13.27 7.07
C SER A 183 3.51 -13.95 5.78
N TYR A 184 4.42 -14.03 4.82
CA TYR A 184 4.25 -14.78 3.58
C TYR A 184 5.52 -15.60 3.36
N ASP A 185 5.36 -16.92 3.34
CA ASP A 185 6.44 -17.91 3.23
C ASP A 185 6.14 -18.91 2.10
#